data_AF-A0A2R6BTL7-F1
#
_entry.id   AF-A0A2R6BTL7-F1
#
_cell.length_a   1.000
_cell.length_b   1.000
_cell.length_c   1.000
_cell.angle_alpha   90.00
_cell.angle_beta   90.00
_cell.angle_gamma   90.00
#
_symmetry.space_group_name_H-M   'P 1'
#
loop_
_entity.id
_entity.type
_entity.pdbx_description
1 polymer ?
#
loop_
_entity_poly.entity_id
_entity_poly.type
_entity_poly.pdbx_seq_one_letter_code
_entity_poly.pdbx_strand_id
1 'polypeptide(L)'
;MSPSRHLGKTVKDEYNRVVGWVAGFFNYLPESEGSQSGKAEFYFVVQTTDGFQEIPSSRVLSVEENYIIVKSELKQSLKETKDRIEWLYERIRALEEASTKDNSASDAPVLTAAQLQHKVRFNSLVESIHPLLEVAQRRVDRLLSEIELIERAMVDLNIARTMNEIGEKDFEYWSKRLKDGLNSAHLELSDLDDLVKSLSRIEREYRDVFRVEIVSETDRRE
;
A
#
# COMPACT_ATOMS: atom_id res chain seq x y z
N MET A 1 -19.54 10.69 -1.88
CA MET A 1 -19.53 10.49 -3.35
C MET A 1 -20.59 9.45 -3.67
N SER A 2 -21.37 9.57 -4.77
CA SER A 2 -22.38 8.55 -5.11
C SER A 2 -21.73 7.45 -5.97
N PRO A 3 -21.47 6.24 -5.46
CA PRO A 3 -20.73 5.20 -6.19
C PRO A 3 -21.42 4.78 -7.50
N SER A 4 -22.74 4.91 -7.59
CA SER A 4 -23.54 4.63 -8.79
C SER A 4 -23.17 5.45 -10.03
N ARG A 5 -22.63 6.67 -9.86
CA ARG A 5 -22.23 7.55 -10.98
C ARG A 5 -20.93 7.11 -11.66
N HIS A 6 -20.31 6.06 -11.15
CA HIS A 6 -18.99 5.61 -11.58
C HIS A 6 -19.02 4.27 -12.32
N LEU A 7 -20.20 3.67 -12.47
CA LEU A 7 -20.39 2.45 -13.26
C LEU A 7 -19.92 2.66 -14.70
N GLY A 8 -19.20 1.68 -15.25
CA GLY A 8 -18.65 1.70 -16.61
C GLY A 8 -17.38 2.54 -16.78
N LYS A 9 -16.95 3.30 -15.76
CA LYS A 9 -15.69 4.07 -15.85
C LYS A 9 -14.48 3.14 -15.84
N THR A 10 -13.44 3.54 -16.58
CA THR A 10 -12.16 2.84 -16.58
C THR A 10 -11.44 3.11 -15.26
N VAL A 11 -10.95 2.06 -14.62
CA VAL A 11 -10.10 2.17 -13.42
C VAL A 11 -8.65 2.13 -13.86
N LYS A 12 -7.90 3.14 -13.45
CA LYS A 12 -6.47 3.25 -13.67
C LYS A 12 -5.72 3.30 -12.36
N ASP A 13 -4.50 2.79 -12.34
CA ASP A 13 -3.62 3.04 -11.21
C ASP A 13 -2.99 4.45 -11.27
N GLU A 14 -2.28 4.81 -10.22
CA GLU A 14 -1.52 6.06 -10.10
C GLU A 14 -0.38 6.21 -11.13
N TYR A 15 -0.03 5.11 -11.82
CA TYR A 15 0.92 5.07 -12.93
C TYR A 15 0.22 5.03 -14.28
N ASN A 16 -1.08 5.38 -14.33
CA ASN A 16 -1.91 5.51 -15.52
C ASN A 16 -2.12 4.20 -16.32
N ARG A 17 -1.87 3.04 -15.70
CA ARG A 17 -2.16 1.72 -16.28
C ARG A 17 -3.61 1.35 -16.04
N VAL A 18 -4.23 0.70 -17.00
CA VAL A 18 -5.62 0.24 -16.87
C VAL A 18 -5.65 -0.99 -15.98
N VAL A 19 -6.35 -0.88 -14.85
CA VAL A 19 -6.60 -1.98 -13.91
C VAL A 19 -7.85 -2.75 -14.31
N GLY A 20 -8.87 -2.04 -14.81
CA GLY A 20 -10.14 -2.66 -15.17
C GLY A 20 -11.26 -1.66 -15.39
N TRP A 21 -12.51 -2.10 -15.22
CA TRP A 21 -13.71 -1.29 -15.35
C TRP A 21 -14.63 -1.45 -14.15
N VAL A 22 -15.25 -0.36 -13.72
CA VAL A 22 -16.21 -0.42 -12.61
C VAL A 22 -17.47 -1.15 -13.06
N ALA A 23 -17.68 -2.35 -12.52
CA ALA A 23 -18.83 -3.21 -12.81
C ALA A 23 -19.94 -3.10 -11.75
N GLY A 24 -19.60 -2.67 -10.53
CA GLY A 24 -20.55 -2.58 -9.43
C GLY A 24 -20.02 -1.79 -8.25
N PHE A 25 -20.82 -1.72 -7.18
CA PHE A 25 -20.40 -1.15 -5.90
C PHE A 25 -21.21 -1.75 -4.74
N PHE A 26 -20.60 -1.78 -3.56
CA PHE A 26 -21.27 -2.13 -2.30
C PHE A 26 -20.99 -1.06 -1.25
N ASN A 27 -21.94 -0.85 -0.34
CA ASN A 27 -21.76 0.02 0.82
C ASN A 27 -21.71 -0.87 2.05
N TYR A 28 -20.58 -0.91 2.75
CA TYR A 28 -20.55 -1.55 4.07
C TYR A 28 -21.06 -0.55 5.11
N LEU A 29 -22.01 -0.99 5.92
CA LEU A 29 -22.40 -0.25 7.12
C LEU A 29 -21.22 -0.30 8.11
N PRO A 30 -20.94 0.79 8.84
CA PRO A 30 -19.75 0.95 9.69
C PRO A 30 -19.66 -0.01 10.91
N GLU A 31 -20.57 -0.98 11.05
CA GLU A 31 -20.60 -1.93 12.18
C GLU A 31 -19.87 -3.26 11.90
N SER A 32 -19.41 -3.52 10.68
CA SER A 32 -18.54 -4.67 10.40
C SER A 32 -17.09 -4.31 10.70
N GLU A 33 -16.37 -5.20 11.39
CA GLU A 33 -15.04 -5.10 12.04
C GLU A 33 -13.84 -4.50 11.24
N GLY A 34 -14.04 -3.91 10.07
CA GLY A 34 -13.02 -3.27 9.24
C GLY A 34 -12.96 -1.73 9.27
N SER A 35 -14.05 -1.03 9.64
CA SER A 35 -14.07 0.45 9.56
C SER A 35 -13.48 1.09 10.81
N GLN A 36 -12.16 1.26 10.84
CA GLN A 36 -11.49 2.04 11.89
C GLN A 36 -11.79 3.55 11.84
N SER A 37 -12.50 4.02 10.81
CA SER A 37 -12.79 5.44 10.58
C SER A 37 -14.19 5.87 11.03
N GLY A 38 -15.11 4.95 11.39
CA GLY A 38 -16.51 5.29 11.67
C GLY A 38 -17.26 5.97 10.50
N LYS A 39 -16.67 5.95 9.30
CA LYS A 39 -17.26 6.48 8.06
C LYS A 39 -17.74 5.31 7.24
N ALA A 40 -18.91 5.45 6.62
CA ALA A 40 -19.43 4.49 5.66
C ALA A 40 -18.42 4.38 4.51
N GLU A 41 -17.75 3.23 4.42
CA GLU A 41 -16.82 2.92 3.35
C GLU A 41 -17.59 2.19 2.26
N PHE A 42 -17.49 2.69 1.04
CA PHE A 42 -18.02 2.01 -0.13
C PHE A 42 -16.88 1.36 -0.91
N TYR A 43 -17.19 0.27 -1.58
CA TYR A 43 -16.26 -0.52 -2.37
C TYR A 43 -16.73 -0.52 -3.81
N PHE A 44 -15.80 -0.30 -4.73
CA PHE A 44 -16.03 -0.55 -6.15
C PHE A 44 -15.75 -2.01 -6.45
N VAL A 45 -16.63 -2.63 -7.24
CA VAL A 45 -16.38 -3.92 -7.87
C VAL A 45 -15.81 -3.62 -9.25
N VAL A 46 -14.55 -4.00 -9.46
CA VAL A 46 -13.81 -3.73 -10.69
C VAL A 46 -13.60 -5.04 -11.43
N GLN A 47 -14.07 -5.09 -12.68
CA GLN A 47 -13.74 -6.17 -13.60
C GLN A 47 -12.32 -5.95 -14.11
N THR A 48 -11.40 -6.84 -13.73
CA THR A 48 -10.02 -6.87 -14.20
C THR A 48 -9.87 -7.90 -15.32
N THR A 49 -8.67 -8.03 -15.88
CA THR A 49 -8.36 -9.10 -16.85
C THR A 49 -8.46 -10.50 -16.24
N ASP A 50 -8.28 -10.61 -14.93
CA ASP A 50 -8.17 -11.88 -14.21
C ASP A 50 -9.44 -12.23 -13.41
N GLY A 51 -10.47 -11.37 -13.44
CA GLY A 51 -11.74 -11.59 -12.76
C GLY A 51 -12.34 -10.32 -12.19
N PHE A 52 -12.78 -10.37 -10.94
CA PHE A 52 -13.35 -9.23 -10.22
C PHE A 52 -12.56 -8.94 -8.95
N GLN A 53 -12.31 -7.67 -8.69
CA GLN A 53 -11.61 -7.19 -7.51
C GLN A 53 -12.43 -6.11 -6.81
N GLU A 54 -12.39 -6.13 -5.47
CA GLU A 54 -12.97 -5.07 -4.64
C GLU A 54 -11.93 -3.98 -4.38
N ILE A 55 -12.29 -2.72 -4.64
CA ILE A 55 -11.45 -1.56 -4.37
C ILE A 55 -12.15 -0.64 -3.38
N PRO A 56 -11.63 -0.48 -2.15
CA PRO A 56 -12.18 0.44 -1.17
C PRO A 56 -12.06 1.90 -1.62
N SER A 57 -13.01 2.74 -1.20
CA SER A 57 -13.02 4.17 -1.50
C SER A 57 -11.79 4.93 -0.97
N SER A 58 -11.13 4.41 0.07
CA SER A 58 -9.87 4.93 0.61
C SER A 58 -8.70 4.89 -0.38
N ARG A 59 -8.77 4.02 -1.40
CA ARG A 59 -7.75 3.93 -2.47
C ARG A 59 -7.94 4.93 -3.59
N VAL A 60 -9.09 5.60 -3.67
CA VAL A 60 -9.41 6.47 -4.80
C VAL A 60 -8.69 7.80 -4.64
N LEU A 61 -7.75 8.10 -5.55
CA LEU A 61 -6.96 9.32 -5.54
C LEU A 61 -7.67 10.47 -6.26
N SER A 62 -8.23 10.18 -7.44
CA SER A 62 -8.98 11.15 -8.22
C SER A 62 -10.07 10.48 -9.02
N VAL A 63 -11.11 11.25 -9.33
CA VAL A 63 -12.22 10.78 -10.15
C VAL A 63 -12.47 11.79 -11.25
N GLU A 64 -12.24 11.32 -12.47
CA GLU A 64 -12.44 12.08 -13.69
C GLU A 64 -13.75 11.67 -14.36
N GLU A 65 -14.11 12.37 -15.43
CA GLU A 65 -15.35 12.12 -16.16
C GLU A 65 -15.40 10.68 -16.70
N ASN A 66 -14.30 10.19 -17.27
CA ASN A 66 -14.24 8.89 -17.95
C ASN A 66 -13.45 7.80 -17.19
N TYR A 67 -12.66 8.16 -16.18
CA TYR A 67 -11.83 7.21 -15.46
C TYR A 67 -11.68 7.56 -13.97
N ILE A 68 -11.24 6.58 -13.19
CA ILE A 68 -10.95 6.70 -11.76
C ILE A 68 -9.50 6.32 -11.56
N ILE A 69 -8.74 7.13 -10.82
CA ILE A 69 -7.36 6.80 -10.44
C ILE A 69 -7.37 6.20 -9.05
N VAL A 70 -6.82 5.00 -8.91
CA VAL A 70 -6.69 4.27 -7.65
C VAL A 70 -5.23 4.08 -7.29
N LYS A 71 -4.95 4.11 -5.99
CA LYS A 71 -3.64 3.80 -5.45
C LYS A 71 -3.37 2.30 -5.55
N SER A 72 -2.13 1.92 -5.87
CA SER A 72 -1.70 0.52 -5.83
C SER A 72 -1.84 -0.04 -4.41
N GLU A 73 -2.34 -1.28 -4.31
CA GLU A 73 -2.58 -1.97 -3.04
C GLU A 73 -1.29 -2.15 -2.24
N LEU A 74 -0.21 -2.51 -2.93
CA LEU A 74 1.11 -2.66 -2.35
C LEU A 74 1.60 -1.33 -1.78
N LYS A 75 1.52 -0.25 -2.56
CA LYS A 75 1.93 1.09 -2.13
C LYS A 75 1.09 1.61 -0.96
N GLN A 76 -0.20 1.30 -0.93
CA GLN A 76 -1.06 1.61 0.20
C GLN A 76 -0.62 0.83 1.44
N SER A 77 -0.48 -0.49 1.33
CA SER A 77 -0.11 -1.37 2.45
C SER A 77 1.24 -0.97 3.05
N LEU A 78 2.23 -0.66 2.21
CA LEU A 78 3.55 -0.17 2.66
C LEU A 78 3.42 1.14 3.45
N LYS A 79 2.67 2.10 2.90
CA LYS A 79 2.48 3.40 3.55
C LYS A 79 1.70 3.29 4.86
N GLU A 80 0.59 2.56 4.86
CA GLU A 80 -0.25 2.39 6.06
C GLU A 80 0.50 1.67 7.18
N THR A 81 1.29 0.65 6.84
CA THR A 81 2.12 -0.05 7.82
C THR A 81 3.13 0.91 8.44
N LYS A 82 3.81 1.71 7.61
CA LYS A 82 4.75 2.75 8.08
C LYS A 82 4.06 3.75 9.01
N ASP A 83 2.99 4.40 8.54
CA ASP A 83 2.29 5.45 9.27
C ASP A 83 1.73 4.92 10.61
N ARG A 84 1.23 3.67 10.63
CA ARG A 84 0.72 3.03 11.85
C ARG A 84 1.80 2.72 12.86
N ILE A 85 2.98 2.26 12.41
CA ILE A 85 4.10 1.96 13.29
C ILE A 85 4.61 3.25 13.94
N GLU A 86 4.82 4.30 13.14
CA GLU A 86 5.25 5.61 13.65
C GLU A 86 4.24 6.17 14.65
N TRP A 87 2.94 6.11 14.33
CA TRP A 87 1.88 6.54 15.23
C TRP A 87 1.83 5.75 16.55
N LEU A 88 1.94 4.41 16.49
CA LEU A 88 1.95 3.58 17.70
C LEU A 88 3.20 3.85 18.54
N TYR A 89 4.35 4.06 17.92
CA TYR A 89 5.58 4.39 18.61
C TYR A 89 5.46 5.68 19.44
N GLU A 90 4.96 6.75 18.82
CA GLU A 90 4.71 8.02 19.51
C GLU A 90 3.67 7.86 20.62
N ARG A 91 2.62 7.07 20.37
CA ARG A 91 1.57 6.83 21.36
C ARG A 91 2.07 6.06 22.56
N ILE A 92 2.91 5.04 22.36
CA ILE A 92 3.52 4.28 23.46
C ILE A 92 4.43 5.19 24.30
N ARG A 93 5.28 6.00 23.65
CA ARG A 93 6.13 6.97 24.37
C ARG A 93 5.33 7.98 25.18
N ALA A 94 4.27 8.55 24.60
CA ALA A 94 3.40 9.49 25.31
C ALA A 94 2.70 8.85 26.51
N LEU A 95 2.30 7.57 26.40
CA LEU A 95 1.75 6.83 27.54
C LEU A 95 2.81 6.53 28.60
N GLU A 96 4.04 6.20 28.23
CA GLU A 96 5.14 5.98 29.19
C GLU A 96 5.47 7.29 29.95
N GLU A 97 5.53 8.42 29.26
CA GLU A 97 5.69 9.74 29.88
C GLU A 97 4.51 10.14 30.79
N ALA A 98 3.28 9.82 30.40
CA ALA A 98 2.11 10.08 31.23
C ALA A 98 2.14 9.24 32.51
N SER A 99 2.52 7.96 32.41
CA SER A 99 2.62 7.05 33.56
C SER A 99 3.73 7.44 34.56
N THR A 100 4.75 8.17 34.11
CA THR A 100 5.84 8.66 34.98
C THR A 100 5.53 10.02 35.62
N LYS A 101 4.63 10.82 35.03
CA LYS A 101 4.24 12.15 35.54
C LYS A 101 3.00 12.11 36.43
N ASP A 102 2.05 11.21 36.18
CA ASP A 102 0.77 11.16 36.87
C ASP A 102 0.74 9.99 37.87
N ASN A 103 1.17 10.23 39.11
CA ASN A 103 1.05 9.29 40.24
C ASN A 103 -0.38 9.27 40.82
N SER A 104 -1.41 9.43 39.99
CA SER A 104 -2.82 9.35 40.41
C SER A 104 -3.30 7.89 40.27
N ALA A 105 -3.44 7.21 41.42
CA ALA A 105 -3.66 5.78 41.52
C ALA A 105 -4.97 5.23 40.89
N SER A 106 -5.89 6.10 40.41
CA SER A 106 -7.18 5.66 39.84
C SER A 106 -7.09 5.18 38.40
N ASP A 107 -6.21 5.78 37.59
CA ASP A 107 -6.20 5.57 36.13
C ASP A 107 -5.04 4.66 35.68
N ALA A 108 -4.11 4.38 36.59
CA ALA A 108 -2.93 3.54 36.35
C ALA A 108 -3.25 2.17 35.70
N PRO A 109 -4.27 1.39 36.12
CA PRO A 109 -4.55 0.09 35.52
C PRO A 109 -5.01 0.19 34.06
N VAL A 110 -5.80 1.23 33.74
CA VAL A 110 -6.32 1.48 32.39
C VAL A 110 -5.18 1.93 31.46
N LEU A 111 -4.29 2.79 31.95
CA LEU A 111 -3.10 3.23 31.21
C LEU A 111 -2.12 2.09 30.95
N THR A 112 -1.87 1.21 31.93
CA THR A 112 -1.01 0.04 31.75
C THR A 112 -1.61 -0.97 30.76
N ALA A 113 -2.92 -1.22 30.82
CA ALA A 113 -3.60 -2.09 29.87
C ALA A 113 -3.52 -1.52 28.43
N ALA A 114 -3.73 -0.21 28.27
CA ALA A 114 -3.60 0.47 26.98
C ALA A 114 -2.16 0.42 26.43
N GLN A 115 -1.15 0.63 27.28
CA GLN A 115 0.26 0.50 26.92
C GLN A 115 0.59 -0.91 26.42
N LEU A 116 0.17 -1.95 27.16
CA LEU A 116 0.44 -3.34 26.79
C LEU A 116 -0.27 -3.70 25.48
N GLN A 117 -1.51 -3.27 25.30
CA GLN A 117 -2.24 -3.46 24.04
C GLN A 117 -1.55 -2.79 22.85
N HIS A 118 -1.05 -1.56 23.02
CA HIS A 118 -0.32 -0.85 21.97
C HIS A 118 1.03 -1.50 21.65
N LYS A 119 1.79 -1.97 22.67
CA LYS A 119 3.04 -2.71 22.48
C LYS A 119 2.85 -4.02 21.72
N VAL A 120 1.82 -4.80 22.06
CA VAL A 120 1.48 -6.04 21.34
C VAL A 120 1.12 -5.75 19.88
N ARG A 121 0.28 -4.73 19.62
CA ARG A 121 -0.06 -4.31 18.26
C ARG A 121 1.14 -3.81 17.47
N PHE A 122 2.05 -3.07 18.12
CA PHE A 122 3.28 -2.58 17.53
C PHE A 122 4.18 -3.74 17.08
N ASN A 123 4.43 -4.73 17.95
CA ASN A 123 5.25 -5.88 17.62
C ASN A 123 4.66 -6.70 16.47
N SER A 124 3.34 -6.93 16.48
CA SER A 124 2.65 -7.61 15.39
C SER A 124 2.77 -6.85 14.06
N LEU A 125 2.70 -5.52 14.07
CA LEU A 125 2.92 -4.72 12.86
C LEU A 125 4.37 -4.78 12.39
N VAL A 126 5.35 -4.76 13.29
CA VAL A 126 6.77 -4.91 12.95
C VAL A 126 7.05 -6.28 12.31
N GLU A 127 6.46 -7.36 12.84
CA GLU A 127 6.56 -8.70 12.24
C GLU A 127 5.93 -8.76 10.83
N SER A 128 4.86 -7.99 10.60
CA SER A 128 4.21 -7.91 9.29
C SER A 128 5.03 -7.16 8.21
N ILE A 129 6.08 -6.43 8.60
CA ILE A 129 6.94 -5.70 7.65
C ILE A 129 7.68 -6.67 6.72
N HIS A 130 8.27 -7.74 7.26
CA HIS A 130 9.10 -8.65 6.49
C HIS A 130 8.38 -9.29 5.28
N PRO A 131 7.20 -9.92 5.43
CA PRO A 131 6.48 -10.46 4.28
C PRO A 131 6.05 -9.39 3.28
N LEU A 132 5.75 -8.17 3.75
CA LEU A 132 5.40 -7.06 2.87
C LEU A 132 6.61 -6.57 2.06
N LEU A 133 7.79 -6.53 2.66
CA LEU A 133 9.06 -6.24 1.97
C LEU A 133 9.39 -7.30 0.91
N GLU A 134 9.13 -8.59 1.19
CA GLU A 134 9.33 -9.63 0.17
C GLU A 134 8.42 -9.43 -1.04
N VAL A 135 7.14 -9.12 -0.82
CA VAL A 135 6.19 -8.86 -1.91
C VAL A 135 6.64 -7.63 -2.71
N ALA A 136 7.07 -6.57 -2.02
CA ALA A 136 7.59 -5.37 -2.65
C ALA A 136 8.85 -5.65 -3.48
N GLN A 137 9.79 -6.44 -2.96
CA GLN A 137 11.01 -6.81 -3.67
C GLN A 137 10.70 -7.62 -4.94
N ARG A 138 9.78 -8.60 -4.86
CA ARG A 138 9.34 -9.34 -6.06
C ARG A 138 8.73 -8.42 -7.10
N ARG A 139 8.02 -7.36 -6.70
CA ARG A 139 7.48 -6.37 -7.64
C ARG A 139 8.59 -5.51 -8.25
N VAL A 140 9.58 -5.09 -7.46
CA VAL A 140 10.79 -4.39 -7.95
C VAL A 140 11.52 -5.23 -9.01
N ASP A 141 11.74 -6.52 -8.76
CA ASP A 141 12.43 -7.40 -9.70
C ASP A 141 11.64 -7.57 -11.01
N ARG A 142 10.31 -7.65 -10.93
CA ARG A 142 9.42 -7.66 -12.10
C ARG A 142 9.49 -6.35 -12.88
N LEU A 143 9.50 -5.20 -12.19
CA LEU A 143 9.60 -3.89 -12.85
C LEU A 143 10.92 -3.73 -13.60
N LEU A 144 12.03 -4.16 -13.01
CA LEU A 144 13.34 -4.16 -13.69
C LEU A 144 13.30 -5.03 -14.96
N SER A 145 12.66 -6.20 -14.89
CA SER A 145 12.48 -7.09 -16.04
C SER A 145 11.56 -6.47 -17.12
N GLU A 146 10.48 -5.80 -16.71
CA GLU A 146 9.55 -5.08 -17.59
C GLU A 146 10.28 -3.93 -18.31
N ILE A 147 11.10 -3.16 -17.61
CA ILE A 147 11.94 -2.07 -18.16
C ILE A 147 12.87 -2.62 -19.24
N GLU A 148 13.64 -3.67 -18.93
CA GLU A 148 14.57 -4.28 -19.89
C GLU A 148 13.84 -4.83 -21.14
N LEU A 149 12.65 -5.40 -20.95
CA LEU A 149 11.82 -5.89 -22.06
C LEU A 149 11.33 -4.75 -22.94
N ILE A 150 10.86 -3.65 -22.35
CA ILE A 150 10.38 -2.47 -23.08
C ILE A 150 11.54 -1.82 -23.85
N GLU A 151 12.72 -1.68 -23.23
CA GLU A 151 13.91 -1.12 -23.88
C GLU A 151 14.33 -1.93 -25.10
N ARG A 152 14.37 -3.27 -24.98
CA ARG A 152 14.63 -4.16 -26.12
C ARG A 152 13.57 -4.01 -27.22
N ALA A 153 12.29 -4.00 -26.85
CA ALA A 153 11.21 -3.81 -27.81
C ALA A 153 11.29 -2.46 -28.54
N MET A 154 11.74 -1.40 -27.86
CA MET A 154 11.98 -0.09 -28.48
C MET A 154 13.13 -0.13 -29.49
N VAL A 155 14.21 -0.86 -29.20
CA VAL A 155 15.32 -1.08 -30.15
C VAL A 155 14.81 -1.80 -31.40
N ASP A 156 14.11 -2.91 -31.23
CA ASP A 156 13.56 -3.68 -32.35
C ASP A 156 12.56 -2.87 -33.19
N LEU A 157 11.72 -2.06 -32.54
CA LEU A 157 10.79 -1.16 -33.23
C LEU A 157 11.51 -0.11 -34.09
N ASN A 158 12.65 0.42 -33.60
CA ASN A 158 13.49 1.33 -34.37
C ASN A 158 14.17 0.63 -35.56
N ILE A 159 14.61 -0.61 -35.38
CA ILE A 159 15.16 -1.43 -36.47
C ILE A 159 14.10 -1.67 -37.54
N ALA A 160 12.90 -2.12 -37.15
CA ALA A 160 11.78 -2.35 -38.06
C ALA A 160 11.39 -1.10 -38.85
N ARG A 161 11.42 0.09 -38.21
CA ARG A 161 11.23 1.37 -38.91
C ARG A 161 12.32 1.61 -39.95
N THR A 162 13.58 1.38 -39.57
CA THR A 162 14.74 1.60 -40.45
C THR A 162 14.73 0.64 -41.65
N MET A 163 14.27 -0.59 -41.45
CA MET A 163 14.06 -1.60 -42.50
C MET A 163 12.77 -1.37 -43.31
N ASN A 164 11.98 -0.34 -42.96
CA ASN A 164 10.72 0.00 -43.60
C ASN A 164 9.67 -1.13 -43.53
N GLU A 165 9.73 -1.96 -42.48
CA GLU A 165 8.80 -3.06 -42.20
C GLU A 165 7.53 -2.60 -41.48
N ILE A 166 7.58 -1.42 -40.85
CA ILE A 166 6.46 -0.78 -40.16
C ILE A 166 6.21 0.62 -40.71
N GLY A 167 4.93 0.98 -40.88
CA GLY A 167 4.54 2.32 -41.30
C GLY A 167 4.79 3.36 -40.21
N GLU A 168 4.97 4.63 -40.61
CA GLU A 168 5.24 5.74 -39.69
C GLU A 168 4.17 5.90 -38.61
N LYS A 169 2.89 5.79 -38.98
CA LYS A 169 1.76 5.89 -38.03
C LYS A 169 1.80 4.82 -36.95
N ASP A 170 2.08 3.57 -37.35
CA ASP A 170 2.15 2.45 -36.41
C ASP A 170 3.39 2.57 -35.53
N PHE A 171 4.53 2.99 -36.10
CA PHE A 171 5.73 3.28 -35.34
C PHE A 171 5.49 4.35 -34.26
N GLU A 172 4.89 5.49 -34.62
CA GLU A 172 4.60 6.56 -33.66
C GLU A 172 3.66 6.08 -32.55
N TYR A 173 2.61 5.34 -32.91
CA TYR A 173 1.66 4.80 -31.96
C TYR A 173 2.32 3.85 -30.95
N TRP A 174 3.07 2.85 -31.43
CA TRP A 174 3.70 1.85 -30.57
C TRP A 174 4.90 2.42 -29.80
N SER A 175 5.67 3.32 -30.42
CA SER A 175 6.79 4.02 -29.75
C SER A 175 6.29 4.84 -28.57
N LYS A 176 5.18 5.58 -28.75
CA LYS A 176 4.54 6.32 -27.66
C LYS A 176 4.08 5.37 -26.55
N ARG A 177 3.42 4.28 -26.90
CA ARG A 177 2.90 3.31 -25.91
C ARG A 177 4.02 2.65 -25.09
N LEU A 178 5.15 2.31 -25.72
CA LEU A 178 6.32 1.79 -25.04
C LEU A 178 6.95 2.84 -24.10
N LYS A 179 7.09 4.09 -24.56
CA LYS A 179 7.61 5.19 -23.72
C LYS A 179 6.72 5.48 -22.51
N ASP A 180 5.39 5.50 -22.70
CA ASP A 180 4.44 5.70 -21.60
C ASP A 180 4.54 4.55 -20.58
N GLY A 181 4.68 3.30 -21.05
CA GLY A 181 4.91 2.13 -20.20
C GLY A 181 6.23 2.21 -19.43
N LEU A 182 7.31 2.59 -20.10
CA LEU A 182 8.65 2.76 -19.50
C LEU A 182 8.64 3.81 -18.39
N ASN A 183 8.05 4.97 -18.66
CA ASN A 183 7.91 6.05 -17.66
C ASN A 183 7.10 5.57 -16.45
N SER A 184 6.00 4.85 -16.69
CA SER A 184 5.14 4.30 -15.64
C SER A 184 5.91 3.30 -14.75
N ALA A 185 6.70 2.42 -15.36
CA ALA A 185 7.52 1.44 -14.65
C ALA A 185 8.62 2.11 -13.80
N HIS A 186 9.30 3.12 -14.34
CA HIS A 186 10.31 3.88 -13.57
C HIS A 186 9.71 4.64 -12.39
N LEU A 187 8.53 5.26 -12.57
CA LEU A 187 7.83 5.95 -11.48
C LEU A 187 7.46 4.97 -10.36
N GLU A 188 6.91 3.80 -10.69
CA GLU A 188 6.60 2.78 -9.69
C GLU A 188 7.85 2.25 -9.00
N LEU A 189 8.92 2.02 -9.76
CA LEU A 189 10.19 1.56 -9.21
C LEU A 189 10.77 2.55 -8.19
N SER A 190 10.77 3.85 -8.53
CA SER A 190 11.24 4.90 -7.62
C SER A 190 10.41 4.97 -6.34
N ASP A 191 9.08 4.93 -6.47
CA ASP A 191 8.17 4.97 -5.32
C ASP A 191 8.36 3.76 -4.40
N LEU A 192 8.50 2.57 -4.97
CA LEU A 192 8.68 1.34 -4.21
C LEU A 192 10.05 1.29 -3.53
N ASP A 193 11.12 1.72 -4.20
CA ASP A 193 12.48 1.73 -3.64
C ASP A 193 12.56 2.63 -2.40
N ASP A 194 11.95 3.82 -2.44
CA ASP A 194 11.88 4.73 -1.30
C ASP A 194 11.10 4.13 -0.11
N LEU A 195 9.95 3.50 -0.40
CA LEU A 195 9.13 2.85 0.63
C LEU A 195 9.82 1.63 1.24
N VAL A 196 10.42 0.77 0.40
CA VAL A 196 11.18 -0.41 0.82
C VAL A 196 12.36 -0.01 1.70
N LYS A 197 13.14 1.00 1.31
CA LYS A 197 14.24 1.53 2.13
C LYS A 197 13.74 2.05 3.48
N SER A 198 12.64 2.79 3.47
CA SER A 198 12.09 3.36 4.71
C SER A 198 11.58 2.29 5.68
N LEU A 199 10.83 1.30 5.19
CA LEU A 199 10.32 0.19 6.00
C LEU A 199 11.43 -0.76 6.44
N SER A 200 12.42 -1.03 5.60
CA SER A 200 13.59 -1.84 5.99
C SER A 200 14.38 -1.19 7.13
N ARG A 201 14.47 0.15 7.13
CA ARG A 201 15.07 0.89 8.24
C ARG A 201 14.24 0.75 9.51
N ILE A 202 12.92 0.95 9.42
CA ILE A 202 11.98 0.79 10.53
C ILE A 202 12.05 -0.62 11.12
N GLU A 203 12.07 -1.65 10.27
CA GLU A 203 12.20 -3.04 10.72
C GLU A 203 13.45 -3.24 11.56
N ARG A 204 14.61 -2.72 11.12
CA ARG A 204 15.88 -2.83 11.84
C ARG A 204 15.88 -2.03 13.14
N GLU A 205 15.34 -0.82 13.12
CA GLU A 205 15.33 0.07 14.29
C GLU A 205 14.35 -0.41 15.36
N TYR A 206 13.21 -0.98 14.96
CA TYR A 206 12.08 -1.24 15.87
C TYR A 206 11.89 -2.70 16.26
N ARG A 207 12.61 -3.65 15.65
CA ARG A 207 12.53 -5.09 15.95
C ARG A 207 12.66 -5.43 17.44
N ASP A 208 13.46 -4.65 18.19
CA ASP A 208 13.78 -4.92 19.60
C ASP A 208 13.37 -3.79 20.58
N VAL A 209 12.64 -2.77 20.12
CA VAL A 209 12.37 -1.56 20.93
C VAL A 209 11.42 -1.85 22.08
N PHE A 210 10.31 -2.54 21.82
CA PHE A 210 9.33 -2.87 22.85
C PHE A 210 9.29 -4.37 23.09
N ARG A 211 10.25 -4.86 23.87
CA ARG A 211 10.17 -6.22 24.41
C ARG A 211 9.04 -6.28 25.41
N VAL A 212 8.01 -7.05 25.08
CA VAL A 212 6.98 -7.44 26.05
C VAL A 212 7.51 -8.69 26.73
N GLU A 213 8.18 -8.52 27.87
CA GLU A 213 8.50 -9.64 28.74
C GLU A 213 7.17 -10.15 29.33
N ILE A 214 6.69 -11.26 28.79
CA ILE A 214 5.66 -12.05 29.47
C ILE A 214 6.38 -12.70 30.65
N VAL A 215 6.34 -12.04 31.81
CA VAL A 215 6.74 -12.69 33.06
C VAL A 215 5.75 -13.82 33.30
N SER A 216 6.10 -15.03 32.88
CA SER A 216 5.37 -16.23 33.26
C SER A 216 5.42 -16.33 34.78
N GLU A 217 4.25 -16.51 35.43
CA GLU A 217 4.09 -16.62 36.88
C GLU A 217 4.91 -17.75 37.56
N THR A 218 5.70 -18.51 36.80
CA THR A 218 6.62 -19.53 37.29
C THR A 218 7.79 -19.00 38.12
N ASP A 219 8.18 -17.72 37.99
CA ASP A 219 9.35 -17.16 38.71
C ASP A 219 9.01 -16.43 40.02
N ARG A 220 7.76 -16.49 40.50
CA ARG A 220 7.35 -15.91 41.81
C ARG A 220 7.39 -16.91 42.97
N ARG A 221 8.02 -18.07 42.79
CA ARG A 221 8.18 -19.09 43.85
C ARG A 221 9.63 -19.56 43.93
N GLU A 222 10.51 -18.69 44.40
CA GLU A 222 11.72 -19.08 45.15
C GLU A 222 11.82 -18.27 46.44
#